data_AF-A0A3N1A3B4-F1
#
_entry.id   AF-A0A3N1A3B4-F1
#
_cell.length_a   1.000
_cell.length_b   1.000
_cell.length_c   1.000
_cell.angle_alpha   90.00
_cell.angle_beta   90.00
_cell.angle_gamma   90.00
#
_symmetry.space_group_name_H-M   'P 1'
#
loop_
_entity.id
_entity.type
_entity.pdbx_description
1 polymer ?
#
loop_
_entity_poly.entity_id
_entity_poly.type
_entity_poly.pdbx_seq_one_letter_code
_entity_poly.pdbx_strand_id
1 'polypeptide(L)'
;MGVVTTFRLRRQTSRSSRFAEVTVEVSPSSTPEVEVTTTAGANAEHRREADLGARWALRHNSPAVKVKVTVTSVVTTEIDTGTGDVYEATTHAVWQALGVEHSASYVGFSDPLMVTSWLNDIAGRQLDAVTEARYWYEGRREPDAASLLHAWLHFERAEPIGLHGRGDEFLLDREDPYLSYEMGDDGETRVGPAFPPDVLSGFVGAMLTDGAVITGSDGELTCTGLVLRFDVGDLVIGTLGDEWVLAAGPVPAAVAPCWTVHPFIRDAAR
;
A
#
# COMPACT_ATOMS: atom_id res chain seq x y z
N MET A 1 -5.60 -31.19 12.77
CA MET A 1 -5.78 -31.10 11.31
C MET A 1 -5.81 -29.63 10.94
N GLY A 2 -5.08 -29.23 9.90
CA GLY A 2 -5.11 -27.86 9.42
C GLY A 2 -6.42 -27.54 8.70
N VAL A 3 -6.77 -26.25 8.66
CA VAL A 3 -7.85 -25.72 7.82
C VAL A 3 -7.25 -25.39 6.47
N VAL A 4 -7.84 -25.94 5.40
CA VAL A 4 -7.43 -25.63 4.03
C VAL A 4 -8.43 -24.65 3.42
N THR A 5 -7.93 -23.56 2.89
CA THR A 5 -8.76 -22.50 2.30
C THR A 5 -8.15 -22.05 0.98
N THR A 6 -9.00 -21.88 -0.03
CA THR A 6 -8.63 -21.28 -1.31
C THR A 6 -9.36 -19.96 -1.43
N PHE A 7 -8.60 -18.89 -1.65
CA PHE A 7 -9.16 -17.60 -2.05
C PHE A 7 -8.88 -17.36 -3.52
N ARG A 8 -9.84 -16.70 -4.18
CA ARG A 8 -9.73 -16.33 -5.58
C ARG A 8 -10.05 -14.86 -5.76
N LEU A 9 -9.02 -14.07 -6.00
CA LEU A 9 -9.14 -12.70 -6.48
C LEU A 9 -9.60 -12.73 -7.93
N ARG A 10 -10.81 -12.25 -8.19
CA ARG A 10 -11.33 -11.97 -9.52
C ARG A 10 -11.98 -10.60 -9.51
N ARG A 11 -11.21 -9.57 -9.86
CA ARG A 11 -11.74 -8.21 -9.99
C ARG A 11 -11.59 -7.77 -11.44
N GLN A 12 -12.67 -7.24 -12.00
CA GLN A 12 -12.64 -6.65 -13.33
C GLN A 12 -13.34 -5.31 -13.26
N THR A 13 -12.63 -4.28 -13.71
CA THR A 13 -13.18 -2.95 -13.96
C THR A 13 -13.16 -2.68 -15.46
N SER A 14 -13.66 -1.52 -15.88
CA SER A 14 -13.47 -1.07 -17.28
C SER A 14 -12.02 -0.74 -17.62
N ARG A 15 -11.13 -0.66 -16.62
CA ARG A 15 -9.73 -0.22 -16.74
C ARG A 15 -8.72 -1.34 -16.48
N SER A 16 -9.12 -2.39 -15.78
CA SER A 16 -8.23 -3.43 -15.26
C SER A 16 -8.92 -4.79 -15.16
N SER A 17 -8.14 -5.86 -15.26
CA SER A 17 -8.51 -7.19 -14.82
C SER A 17 -7.44 -7.71 -13.89
N ARG A 18 -7.86 -8.25 -12.74
CA ARG A 18 -7.01 -8.76 -11.66
C ARG A 18 -7.37 -10.20 -11.35
N PHE A 19 -6.36 -11.05 -11.31
CA PHE A 19 -6.49 -12.48 -11.11
C PHE A 19 -5.36 -13.01 -10.22
N ALA A 20 -5.73 -13.68 -9.14
CA ALA A 20 -4.87 -14.59 -8.41
C ALA A 20 -5.73 -15.62 -7.68
N GLU A 21 -5.30 -16.89 -7.65
CA GLU A 21 -5.91 -17.92 -6.82
C GLU A 21 -4.83 -18.50 -5.92
N VAL A 22 -5.06 -18.47 -4.60
CA VAL A 22 -4.09 -18.94 -3.62
C VAL A 22 -4.76 -19.91 -2.68
N THR A 23 -4.12 -21.06 -2.47
CA THR A 23 -4.52 -22.05 -1.47
C THR A 23 -3.54 -22.04 -0.32
N VAL A 24 -4.08 -21.97 0.89
CA VAL A 24 -3.32 -22.04 2.15
C VAL A 24 -3.83 -23.18 3.00
N GLU A 25 -2.92 -23.78 3.77
CA GLU A 25 -3.23 -24.63 4.92
C GLU A 25 -2.79 -23.90 6.19
N VAL A 26 -3.72 -23.73 7.13
CA VAL A 26 -3.45 -23.11 8.43
C VAL A 26 -3.57 -24.17 9.52
N SER A 27 -2.50 -24.35 10.28
CA SER A 27 -2.44 -25.35 11.35
C SER A 27 -1.96 -24.72 12.67
N PRO A 28 -2.37 -25.24 13.85
CA PRO A 28 -1.87 -24.75 15.12
C PRO A 28 -0.34 -24.87 15.21
N SER A 29 0.32 -23.85 15.78
CA SER A 29 1.77 -23.84 15.99
C SER A 29 2.12 -23.23 17.35
N SER A 30 3.33 -23.47 17.84
CA SER A 30 3.87 -22.79 19.03
C SER A 30 4.33 -21.36 18.75
N THR A 31 4.63 -21.07 17.48
CA THR A 31 5.11 -19.77 16.99
C THR A 31 4.49 -19.47 15.62
N PRO A 32 4.18 -18.20 15.31
CA PRO A 32 3.77 -17.82 13.96
C PRO A 32 4.84 -18.24 12.94
N GLU A 33 4.45 -19.02 11.94
CA GLU A 33 5.34 -19.50 10.88
C GLU A 33 4.64 -19.38 9.53
N VAL A 34 5.41 -19.01 8.51
CA VAL A 34 4.95 -18.98 7.12
C VAL A 34 5.91 -19.83 6.29
N GLU A 35 5.35 -20.74 5.52
CA GLU A 35 6.07 -21.58 4.57
C GLU A 35 5.38 -21.51 3.20
N VAL A 36 6.16 -21.35 2.13
CA VAL A 36 5.64 -21.35 0.76
C VAL A 36 6.20 -22.56 0.02
N THR A 37 5.37 -23.60 -0.13
CA THR A 37 5.77 -24.91 -0.70
C THR A 37 5.32 -25.11 -2.14
N THR A 38 4.71 -24.10 -2.76
CA THR A 38 4.14 -24.14 -4.10
C THR A 38 5.12 -24.72 -5.14
N THR A 39 4.66 -25.65 -5.97
CA THR A 39 5.49 -26.36 -6.96
C THR A 39 5.12 -26.07 -8.42
N ALA A 40 3.98 -25.42 -8.70
CA ALA A 40 3.50 -25.17 -10.05
C ALA A 40 3.05 -23.71 -10.25
N GLY A 41 3.46 -23.08 -11.37
CA GLY A 41 2.94 -21.79 -11.85
C GLY A 41 3.46 -20.52 -11.16
N ALA A 42 4.00 -20.61 -9.95
CA ALA A 42 4.53 -19.45 -9.21
C ALA A 42 6.01 -19.19 -9.51
N ASN A 43 6.32 -17.98 -10.00
CA ASN A 43 7.71 -17.52 -10.13
C ASN A 43 8.27 -17.10 -8.74
N ALA A 44 9.50 -16.59 -8.71
CA ALA A 44 10.11 -16.14 -7.45
C ALA A 44 9.39 -14.93 -6.82
N GLU A 45 8.81 -14.05 -7.63
CA GLU A 45 8.06 -12.87 -7.18
C GLU A 45 6.74 -13.28 -6.56
N HIS A 46 5.94 -14.11 -7.22
CA HIS A 46 4.68 -14.63 -6.70
C HIS A 46 4.87 -15.38 -5.37
N ARG A 47 5.95 -16.15 -5.23
CA ARG A 47 6.27 -16.81 -3.94
C ARG A 47 6.60 -15.81 -2.84
N ARG A 48 7.29 -14.72 -3.18
CA ARG A 48 7.59 -13.63 -2.24
C ARG A 48 6.31 -12.91 -1.84
N GLU A 49 5.47 -12.54 -2.79
CA GLU A 49 4.18 -11.90 -2.50
C GLU A 49 3.31 -12.77 -1.59
N ALA A 50 3.26 -14.08 -1.84
CA ALA A 50 2.52 -15.01 -1.01
C ALA A 50 3.07 -15.06 0.43
N ASP A 51 4.39 -15.15 0.61
CA ASP A 51 5.02 -15.10 1.94
C ASP A 51 4.68 -13.79 2.66
N LEU A 52 4.82 -12.65 1.98
CA LEU A 52 4.54 -11.33 2.54
C LEU A 52 3.06 -11.14 2.90
N GLY A 53 2.13 -11.62 2.06
CA GLY A 53 0.69 -11.56 2.33
C GLY A 53 0.29 -12.45 3.51
N ALA A 54 0.85 -13.65 3.61
CA ALA A 54 0.63 -14.50 4.78
C ALA A 54 1.17 -13.87 6.07
N ARG A 55 2.37 -13.28 6.04
CA ARG A 55 2.94 -12.56 7.20
C ARG A 55 2.10 -11.36 7.57
N TRP A 56 1.65 -10.58 6.59
CA TRP A 56 0.76 -9.46 6.78
C TRP A 56 -0.51 -9.86 7.51
N ALA A 57 -1.17 -10.92 7.03
CA ALA A 57 -2.37 -11.45 7.64
C ALA A 57 -2.14 -11.82 9.11
N LEU A 58 -1.02 -12.46 9.43
CA LEU A 58 -0.69 -12.84 10.81
C LEU A 58 -0.39 -11.64 11.71
N ARG A 59 0.34 -10.62 11.21
CA ARG A 59 0.65 -9.39 11.97
C ARG A 59 -0.61 -8.62 12.36
N HIS A 60 -1.58 -8.57 11.44
CA HIS A 60 -2.83 -7.83 11.62
C HIS A 60 -3.92 -8.62 12.35
N ASN A 61 -3.60 -9.82 12.82
CA ASN A 61 -4.45 -10.59 13.71
C ASN A 61 -3.96 -10.49 15.16
N SER A 62 -4.85 -10.82 16.10
CA SER A 62 -4.51 -10.80 17.52
C SER A 62 -3.20 -11.56 17.80
N PRO A 63 -2.26 -11.02 18.58
CA PRO A 63 -0.96 -11.65 18.89
C PRO A 63 -1.08 -13.02 19.60
N ALA A 64 -2.29 -13.40 20.02
CA ALA A 64 -2.62 -14.72 20.53
C ALA A 64 -2.69 -15.82 19.44
N VAL A 65 -2.81 -15.46 18.16
CA VAL A 65 -2.94 -16.42 17.06
C VAL A 65 -1.57 -17.02 16.74
N LYS A 66 -1.34 -18.23 17.23
CA LYS A 66 -0.11 -19.00 16.98
C LYS A 66 -0.42 -20.12 15.99
N VAL A 67 -0.21 -19.83 14.72
CA VAL A 67 -0.48 -20.77 13.62
C VAL A 67 0.72 -20.84 12.68
N LYS A 68 0.84 -21.98 12.01
CA LYS A 68 1.67 -22.15 10.82
C LYS A 68 0.77 -22.02 9.60
N VAL A 69 1.15 -21.13 8.69
CA VAL A 69 0.52 -20.97 7.38
C VAL A 69 1.42 -21.60 6.34
N THR A 70 0.90 -22.57 5.59
CA THR A 70 1.58 -23.16 4.44
C THR A 70 0.84 -22.74 3.18
N VAL A 71 1.49 -21.97 2.30
CA VAL A 71 0.95 -21.68 0.96
C VAL A 71 1.26 -22.87 0.06
N THR A 72 0.22 -23.60 -0.33
CA THR A 72 0.34 -24.88 -1.04
C THR A 72 0.15 -24.75 -2.55
N SER A 73 -0.58 -23.74 -3.00
CA SER A 73 -0.80 -23.45 -4.42
C SER A 73 -0.94 -21.96 -4.69
N VAL A 74 -0.39 -21.50 -5.81
CA VAL A 74 -0.58 -20.15 -6.37
C VAL A 74 -0.82 -20.30 -7.87
N VAL A 75 -1.99 -19.87 -8.33
CA VAL A 75 -2.37 -19.86 -9.74
C VAL A 75 -2.52 -18.41 -10.18
N THR A 76 -1.82 -18.05 -11.25
CA THR A 76 -1.77 -16.71 -11.83
C THR A 76 -2.02 -16.79 -13.33
N THR A 77 -2.21 -15.63 -13.96
CA THR A 77 -2.31 -15.48 -15.41
C THR A 77 -1.36 -14.37 -15.82
N GLU A 78 -0.63 -14.55 -16.92
CA GLU A 78 0.37 -13.55 -17.35
C GLU A 78 -0.22 -12.16 -17.64
N ILE A 79 -1.50 -12.09 -18.04
CA ILE A 79 -2.14 -10.85 -18.49
C ILE A 79 -2.84 -10.13 -17.34
N ASP A 80 -3.52 -10.89 -16.47
CA ASP A 80 -4.42 -10.33 -15.46
C ASP A 80 -3.83 -10.39 -14.04
N THR A 81 -2.57 -10.79 -13.85
CA THR A 81 -1.91 -10.77 -12.52
C THR A 81 -0.89 -9.63 -12.47
N GLY A 82 -1.14 -8.62 -11.65
CA GLY A 82 -0.20 -7.53 -11.35
C GLY A 82 0.44 -7.67 -9.97
N THR A 83 1.44 -6.83 -9.68
CA THR A 83 2.09 -6.78 -8.36
C THR A 83 1.06 -6.63 -7.23
N GLY A 84 1.17 -7.41 -6.17
CA GLY A 84 0.27 -7.37 -5.02
C GLY A 84 -1.00 -8.19 -5.16
N ASP A 85 -1.32 -8.76 -6.33
CA ASP A 85 -2.50 -9.62 -6.50
C ASP A 85 -2.35 -10.93 -5.73
N VAL A 86 -1.15 -11.54 -5.75
CA VAL A 86 -0.88 -12.77 -4.99
C VAL A 86 -0.80 -12.47 -3.50
N TYR A 87 -0.22 -11.33 -3.12
CA TYR A 87 -0.21 -10.84 -1.74
C TYR A 87 -1.62 -10.71 -1.17
N GLU A 88 -2.51 -10.04 -1.90
CA GLU A 88 -3.89 -9.79 -1.50
C GLU A 88 -4.67 -11.12 -1.39
N ALA A 89 -4.57 -11.97 -2.43
CA ALA A 89 -5.23 -13.26 -2.44
C ALA A 89 -4.75 -14.17 -1.29
N THR A 90 -3.45 -14.15 -0.99
CA THR A 90 -2.89 -14.91 0.13
C THR A 90 -3.40 -14.39 1.48
N THR A 91 -3.42 -13.07 1.65
CA THR A 91 -3.93 -12.45 2.88
C THR A 91 -5.36 -12.88 3.16
N HIS A 92 -6.25 -12.75 2.15
CA HIS A 92 -7.64 -13.15 2.30
C HIS A 92 -7.80 -14.65 2.56
N ALA A 93 -7.02 -15.50 1.90
CA ALA A 93 -7.05 -16.94 2.14
C ALA A 93 -6.72 -17.27 3.61
N VAL A 94 -5.73 -16.59 4.20
CA VAL A 94 -5.35 -16.76 5.61
C VAL A 94 -6.44 -16.24 6.55
N TRP A 95 -6.99 -15.04 6.32
CA TRP A 95 -8.08 -14.50 7.15
C TRP A 95 -9.33 -15.38 7.12
N GLN A 96 -9.71 -15.88 5.95
CA GLN A 96 -10.81 -16.83 5.81
C GLN A 96 -10.55 -18.14 6.57
N ALA A 97 -9.34 -18.68 6.51
CA ALA A 97 -8.96 -19.88 7.25
C ALA A 97 -9.00 -19.66 8.78
N LEU A 98 -8.73 -18.43 9.23
CA LEU A 98 -8.78 -18.03 10.64
C LEU A 98 -10.19 -17.61 11.11
N GLY A 99 -11.19 -17.56 10.22
CA GLY A 99 -12.54 -17.10 10.54
C GLY A 99 -12.61 -15.61 10.88
N VAL A 100 -11.69 -14.81 10.35
CA VAL A 100 -11.62 -13.37 10.57
C VAL A 100 -12.47 -12.69 9.51
N GLU A 101 -13.55 -12.03 9.93
CA GLU A 101 -14.34 -11.16 9.05
C GLU A 101 -13.57 -9.86 8.83
N HIS A 102 -13.24 -9.57 7.57
CA HIS A 102 -12.63 -8.30 7.17
C HIS A 102 -13.58 -7.58 6.22
N SER A 103 -13.91 -6.33 6.55
CA SER A 103 -14.86 -5.49 5.79
C SER A 103 -14.21 -4.72 4.63
N ALA A 104 -12.88 -4.61 4.62
CA ALA A 104 -12.16 -3.90 3.58
C ALA A 104 -12.23 -4.64 2.24
N SER A 105 -12.58 -3.92 1.17
CA SER A 105 -12.58 -4.45 -0.20
C SER A 105 -11.19 -4.78 -0.72
N TYR A 106 -10.17 -4.23 -0.05
CA TYR A 106 -8.76 -4.44 -0.33
C TYR A 106 -7.94 -4.47 0.96
N VAL A 107 -6.81 -5.15 0.88
CA VAL A 107 -5.89 -5.35 2.01
C VAL A 107 -4.93 -4.16 2.15
N GLY A 108 -4.66 -3.44 1.06
CA GLY A 108 -3.50 -2.57 0.91
C GLY A 108 -2.17 -3.29 1.13
N PHE A 109 -1.05 -2.58 1.03
CA PHE A 109 0.25 -3.09 1.46
C PHE A 109 1.13 -1.96 1.99
N SER A 110 1.83 -2.24 3.08
CA SER A 110 2.89 -1.38 3.63
C SER A 110 4.23 -2.12 3.72
N ASP A 111 4.32 -3.39 3.32
CA ASP A 111 5.60 -4.12 3.39
C ASP A 111 6.63 -3.46 2.46
N PRO A 112 7.84 -3.08 2.93
CA PRO A 112 8.83 -2.37 2.11
C PRO A 112 9.16 -3.05 0.79
N LEU A 113 9.14 -4.39 0.73
CA LEU A 113 9.41 -5.13 -0.51
C LEU A 113 8.23 -5.06 -1.48
N MET A 114 6.99 -5.07 -0.98
CA MET A 114 5.79 -4.86 -1.81
C MET A 114 5.75 -3.44 -2.36
N VAL A 115 6.04 -2.45 -1.51
CA VAL A 115 6.13 -1.04 -1.90
C VAL A 115 7.22 -0.82 -2.94
N THR A 116 8.39 -1.44 -2.75
CA THR A 116 9.49 -1.41 -3.74
C THR A 116 9.07 -2.02 -5.08
N SER A 117 8.33 -3.14 -5.05
CA SER A 117 7.83 -3.79 -6.27
C SER A 117 6.84 -2.89 -6.99
N TRP A 118 5.90 -2.28 -6.26
CA TRP A 118 4.96 -1.30 -6.82
C TRP A 118 5.67 -0.09 -7.44
N LEU A 119 6.67 0.48 -6.76
CA LEU A 119 7.46 1.59 -7.29
C LEU A 119 8.18 1.22 -8.60
N ASN A 120 8.68 -0.01 -8.73
CA ASN A 120 9.27 -0.49 -9.99
C ASN A 120 8.23 -0.50 -11.13
N ASP A 121 7.01 -0.97 -10.86
CA ASP A 121 5.92 -1.06 -11.85
C ASP A 121 5.43 0.31 -12.35
N ILE A 122 5.48 1.32 -11.48
CA ILE A 122 5.01 2.68 -11.81
C ILE A 122 6.12 3.61 -12.29
N ALA A 123 7.40 3.25 -12.11
CA ALA A 123 8.52 4.06 -12.60
C ALA A 123 8.44 4.22 -14.13
N GLY A 124 8.69 5.43 -14.60
CA GLY A 124 8.56 5.81 -16.01
C GLY A 124 7.13 6.15 -16.44
N ARG A 125 6.18 6.30 -15.50
CA ARG A 125 4.83 6.78 -15.78
C ARG A 125 4.65 8.23 -15.32
N GLN A 126 3.79 8.95 -16.04
CA GLN A 126 3.39 10.30 -15.68
C GLN A 126 2.33 10.26 -14.57
N LEU A 127 2.40 11.18 -13.60
CA LEU A 127 1.33 11.42 -12.64
C LEU A 127 0.26 12.30 -13.31
N ASP A 128 -0.81 11.69 -13.81
CA ASP A 128 -1.86 12.38 -14.57
C ASP A 128 -2.71 13.29 -13.68
N ALA A 129 -2.97 12.87 -12.44
CA ALA A 129 -3.74 13.64 -11.48
C ALA A 129 -3.45 13.21 -10.03
N VAL A 130 -3.84 14.07 -9.09
CA VAL A 130 -3.95 13.74 -7.67
C VAL A 130 -5.35 14.12 -7.20
N THR A 131 -6.01 13.20 -6.50
CA THR A 131 -7.23 13.51 -5.74
C THR A 131 -6.86 13.57 -4.26
N GLU A 132 -7.43 14.51 -3.52
CA GLU A 132 -7.20 14.67 -2.08
C GLU A 132 -8.53 14.71 -1.35
N ALA A 133 -8.58 14.07 -0.19
CA ALA A 133 -9.60 14.29 0.82
C ALA A 133 -9.04 15.24 1.86
N ARG A 134 -9.72 16.37 2.06
CA ARG A 134 -9.30 17.43 2.97
C ARG A 134 -10.38 17.69 4.00
N TYR A 135 -9.98 17.92 5.25
CA TYR A 135 -10.87 18.35 6.32
C TYR A 135 -11.17 19.85 6.24
N TRP A 136 -12.45 20.22 6.39
CA TRP A 136 -12.91 21.60 6.44
C TRP A 136 -13.78 21.82 7.68
N TYR A 137 -13.59 22.97 8.33
CA TYR A 137 -14.41 23.39 9.46
C TYR A 137 -14.85 24.84 9.26
N GLU A 138 -16.16 25.11 9.37
CA GLU A 138 -16.75 26.44 9.13
C GLU A 138 -16.31 27.09 7.80
N GLY A 139 -16.19 26.28 6.74
CA GLY A 139 -15.77 26.73 5.42
C GLY A 139 -14.29 27.12 5.32
N ARG A 140 -13.47 26.79 6.32
CA ARG A 140 -12.01 26.98 6.35
C ARG A 140 -11.29 25.63 6.29
N ARG A 141 -10.08 25.66 5.76
CA ARG A 141 -9.18 24.51 5.64
C ARG A 141 -7.82 24.89 6.19
N GLU A 142 -7.24 24.05 7.05
CA GLU A 142 -5.84 24.18 7.44
C GLU A 142 -4.90 23.98 6.23
N PRO A 143 -3.69 24.55 6.23
CA PRO A 143 -2.79 24.47 5.09
C PRO A 143 -2.22 23.05 4.93
N ASP A 144 -2.14 22.61 3.67
CA ASP A 144 -1.39 21.44 3.23
C ASP A 144 -1.53 20.22 4.17
N ALA A 145 -0.44 19.59 4.62
CA ALA A 145 -0.48 18.35 5.42
C ALA A 145 -1.49 18.35 6.58
N ALA A 146 -1.67 19.49 7.27
CA ALA A 146 -2.53 19.59 8.45
C ALA A 146 -4.03 19.39 8.17
N SER A 147 -4.48 19.56 6.92
CA SER A 147 -5.86 19.26 6.52
C SER A 147 -5.99 18.00 5.68
N LEU A 148 -4.88 17.35 5.32
CA LEU A 148 -4.92 16.15 4.50
C LEU A 148 -5.46 14.97 5.32
N LEU A 149 -6.44 14.26 4.76
CA LEU A 149 -6.97 13.04 5.34
C LEU A 149 -6.46 11.83 4.55
N HIS A 150 -6.65 11.87 3.22
CA HIS A 150 -6.20 10.86 2.28
C HIS A 150 -5.81 11.51 0.95
N ALA A 151 -4.96 10.83 0.18
CA ALA A 151 -4.64 11.21 -1.19
C ALA A 151 -4.69 9.99 -2.10
N TRP A 152 -5.03 10.21 -3.37
CA TRP A 152 -4.97 9.18 -4.41
C TRP A 152 -4.11 9.67 -5.56
N LEU A 153 -3.09 8.88 -5.91
CA LEU A 153 -2.21 9.14 -7.04
C LEU A 153 -2.76 8.44 -8.28
N HIS A 154 -2.94 9.19 -9.37
CA HIS A 154 -3.43 8.67 -10.64
C HIS A 154 -2.28 8.68 -11.64
N PHE A 155 -1.59 7.54 -11.80
CA PHE A 155 -0.53 7.39 -12.79
C PHE A 155 -1.07 6.93 -14.15
N GLU A 156 -0.38 7.31 -15.23
CA GLU A 156 -0.74 6.93 -16.59
C GLU A 156 -0.93 5.41 -16.70
N ARG A 157 -2.12 4.99 -17.19
CA ARG A 157 -2.49 3.57 -17.41
C ARG A 157 -2.31 2.70 -16.17
N ALA A 158 -2.60 3.24 -14.98
CA ALA A 158 -2.63 2.51 -13.73
C ALA A 158 -3.98 2.71 -13.01
N GLU A 159 -4.32 1.80 -12.11
CA GLU A 159 -5.40 2.05 -11.15
C GLU A 159 -4.95 3.15 -10.16
N PRO A 160 -5.89 3.95 -9.61
CA PRO A 160 -5.55 4.91 -8.57
C PRO A 160 -4.95 4.19 -7.35
N ILE A 161 -3.97 4.83 -6.73
CA ILE A 161 -3.35 4.35 -5.49
C ILE A 161 -3.67 5.33 -4.37
N GLY A 162 -4.53 4.88 -3.45
CA GLY A 162 -4.83 5.53 -2.18
C GLY A 162 -3.64 5.45 -1.24
N LEU A 163 -3.37 6.56 -0.56
CA LEU A 163 -2.32 6.74 0.43
C LEU A 163 -2.99 6.92 1.79
N HIS A 164 -2.68 6.03 2.72
CA HIS A 164 -3.27 6.00 4.05
C HIS A 164 -2.19 6.07 5.12
N GLY A 165 -2.34 7.00 6.06
CA GLY A 165 -1.59 7.01 7.31
C GLY A 165 -2.37 6.27 8.40
N ARG A 166 -1.70 5.36 9.12
CA ARG A 166 -2.26 4.64 10.27
C ARG A 166 -1.23 4.59 11.39
N GLY A 167 -1.20 5.62 12.23
CA GLY A 167 -0.06 5.82 13.11
C GLY A 167 1.21 5.95 12.25
N ASP A 168 2.29 5.29 12.65
CA ASP A 168 3.54 5.28 11.88
C ASP A 168 3.49 4.44 10.60
N GLU A 169 2.42 3.68 10.35
CA GLU A 169 2.28 2.86 9.14
C GLU A 169 1.70 3.63 7.96
N PHE A 170 2.44 3.65 6.85
CA PHE A 170 2.02 4.18 5.56
C PHE A 170 1.60 3.05 4.62
N LEU A 171 0.31 3.01 4.28
CA LEU A 171 -0.30 1.95 3.50
C LEU A 171 -0.73 2.47 2.13
N LEU A 172 -0.39 1.70 1.10
CA LEU A 172 -0.82 1.93 -0.28
C LEU A 172 -1.98 0.99 -0.58
N ASP A 173 -3.06 1.51 -1.16
CA ASP A 173 -4.22 0.70 -1.53
C ASP A 173 -4.75 1.03 -2.94
N ARG A 174 -5.31 0.03 -3.62
CA ARG A 174 -5.85 0.14 -4.99
C ARG A 174 -7.33 0.48 -4.96
N GLU A 175 -7.66 1.69 -4.59
CA GLU A 175 -9.04 2.14 -4.45
C GLU A 175 -9.35 3.43 -5.19
N ASP A 176 -10.62 3.57 -5.58
CA ASP A 176 -11.13 4.83 -6.11
C ASP A 176 -11.39 5.81 -4.96
N PRO A 177 -11.17 7.12 -5.16
CA PRO A 177 -11.53 8.12 -4.16
C PRO A 177 -13.00 8.04 -3.77
N TYR A 178 -13.27 8.15 -2.47
CA TYR A 178 -14.64 8.23 -1.96
C TYR A 178 -15.26 9.62 -2.18
N LEU A 179 -16.57 9.72 -1.92
CA LEU A 179 -17.32 10.98 -2.06
C LEU A 179 -17.11 11.90 -0.85
N SER A 180 -17.16 13.21 -1.09
CA SER A 180 -17.28 14.21 -0.02
C SER A 180 -18.47 13.91 0.89
N TYR A 181 -18.34 14.20 2.19
CA TYR A 181 -19.40 14.00 3.17
C TYR A 181 -19.34 15.02 4.31
N GLU A 182 -20.51 15.30 4.88
CA GLU A 182 -20.69 16.18 6.04
C GLU A 182 -20.56 15.38 7.34
N MET A 183 -19.97 15.99 8.37
CA MET A 183 -19.85 15.44 9.72
C MET A 183 -20.69 16.22 10.74
N GLY A 184 -21.68 16.98 10.26
CA GLY A 184 -22.55 17.79 11.12
C GLY A 184 -21.79 18.96 11.73
N ASP A 185 -21.86 19.08 13.06
CA ASP A 185 -21.21 20.17 13.79
C ASP A 185 -19.67 20.05 13.79
N ASP A 186 -19.12 18.88 13.42
CA ASP A 186 -17.68 18.63 13.39
C ASP A 186 -17.02 19.00 12.05
N GLY A 187 -17.76 19.60 11.11
CA GLY A 187 -17.26 20.04 9.80
C GLY A 187 -17.56 19.05 8.67
N GLU A 188 -16.71 19.04 7.64
CA GLU A 188 -16.92 18.23 6.43
C GLU A 188 -15.60 17.71 5.86
N THR A 189 -15.68 16.60 5.12
CA THR A 189 -14.60 16.11 4.26
C THR A 189 -14.93 16.46 2.82
N ARG A 190 -14.05 17.24 2.18
CA ARG A 190 -14.15 17.54 0.74
C ARG A 190 -13.13 16.73 -0.03
N VAL A 191 -13.61 15.98 -1.02
CA VAL A 191 -12.78 15.19 -1.93
C VAL A 191 -12.79 15.83 -3.32
N GLY A 192 -11.61 16.07 -3.87
CA GLY A 192 -11.47 16.69 -5.19
C GLY A 192 -10.02 16.69 -5.67
N PRO A 193 -9.75 17.26 -6.86
CA PRO A 193 -8.38 17.37 -7.36
C PRO A 193 -7.51 18.21 -6.43
N ALA A 194 -6.22 17.87 -6.33
CA ALA A 194 -5.22 18.73 -5.68
C ALA A 194 -5.05 20.03 -6.50
N PHE A 195 -4.97 21.17 -5.83
CA PHE A 195 -4.76 22.47 -6.48
C PHE A 195 -3.72 23.30 -5.75
N PRO A 196 -2.98 24.20 -6.43
CA PRO A 196 -2.12 25.16 -5.74
C PRO A 196 -2.91 25.89 -4.64
N PRO A 197 -2.38 25.99 -3.41
CA PRO A 197 -0.98 25.76 -3.03
C PRO A 197 -0.64 24.34 -2.51
N ASP A 198 -1.48 23.33 -2.71
CA ASP A 198 -1.27 21.97 -2.20
C ASP A 198 -0.02 21.33 -2.80
N VAL A 199 0.86 20.75 -1.96
CA VAL A 199 2.19 20.28 -2.39
C VAL A 199 2.09 19.21 -3.48
N LEU A 200 1.14 18.29 -3.37
CA LEU A 200 0.95 17.21 -4.36
C LEU A 200 0.57 17.73 -5.74
N SER A 201 -0.11 18.88 -5.83
CA SER A 201 -0.50 19.48 -7.11
C SER A 201 0.71 19.89 -7.96
N GLY A 202 1.86 20.16 -7.33
CA GLY A 202 3.09 20.57 -8.00
C GLY A 202 3.76 19.47 -8.83
N PHE A 203 3.34 18.22 -8.66
CA PHE A 203 3.89 17.05 -9.37
C PHE A 203 2.94 16.51 -10.44
N VAL A 204 1.74 17.05 -10.57
CA VAL A 204 0.79 16.66 -11.62
C VAL A 204 1.37 17.03 -12.99
N GLY A 205 1.38 16.06 -13.90
CA GLY A 205 2.00 16.14 -15.22
C GLY A 205 3.47 15.72 -15.26
N ALA A 206 4.10 15.47 -14.12
CA ALA A 206 5.51 15.08 -14.05
C ALA A 206 5.70 13.56 -14.21
N MET A 207 6.86 13.17 -14.73
CA MET A 207 7.24 11.77 -14.92
C MET A 207 7.89 11.24 -13.66
N LEU A 208 7.38 10.13 -13.08
CA LEU A 208 8.09 9.44 -12.02
C LEU A 208 9.32 8.74 -12.60
N THR A 209 10.51 9.11 -12.14
CA THR A 209 11.78 8.58 -12.66
C THR A 209 12.40 7.53 -11.74
N ASP A 210 12.14 7.62 -10.44
CA ASP A 210 12.68 6.72 -9.43
C ASP A 210 11.87 6.85 -8.12
N GLY A 211 12.14 5.99 -7.15
CA GLY A 211 11.57 6.11 -5.82
C GLY A 211 12.35 5.36 -4.76
N ALA A 212 12.08 5.68 -3.51
CA ALA A 212 12.64 5.02 -2.34
C ALA A 212 11.57 4.83 -1.26
N VAL A 213 11.65 3.72 -0.53
CA VAL A 213 10.80 3.46 0.63
C VAL A 213 11.40 4.15 1.85
N ILE A 214 10.53 4.66 2.73
CA ILE A 214 10.90 5.16 4.04
C ILE A 214 10.38 4.17 5.09
N THR A 215 11.21 3.82 6.06
CA THR A 215 10.83 3.02 7.23
C THR A 215 11.14 3.75 8.53
N GLY A 216 10.56 3.31 9.64
CA GLY A 216 10.83 3.84 10.97
C GLY A 216 12.29 3.67 11.43
N SER A 217 12.66 4.39 12.49
CA SER A 217 14.03 4.43 13.04
C SER A 217 14.47 3.14 13.73
N ASP A 218 13.53 2.29 14.10
CA ASP A 218 13.74 0.95 14.67
C ASP A 218 13.82 -0.16 13.60
N GLY A 219 13.73 0.20 12.32
CA GLY A 219 13.77 -0.76 11.22
C GLY A 219 12.52 -1.63 11.13
N GLU A 220 11.37 -1.07 11.54
CA GLU A 220 10.07 -1.74 11.47
C GLU A 220 9.79 -2.42 10.12
N LEU A 221 8.98 -3.49 10.18
CA LEU A 221 8.59 -4.33 9.04
C LEU A 221 7.58 -3.65 8.09
N THR A 222 7.36 -2.36 8.25
CA THR A 222 6.31 -1.56 7.62
C THR A 222 6.90 -0.27 7.06
N CYS A 223 6.38 0.12 5.91
CA CYS A 223 6.61 1.39 5.26
C CYS A 223 6.00 2.50 6.12
N THR A 224 6.74 3.58 6.30
CA THR A 224 6.28 4.80 7.00
C THR A 224 6.16 5.98 6.03
N GLY A 225 6.57 5.79 4.77
CA GLY A 225 6.45 6.78 3.72
C GLY A 225 7.25 6.44 2.46
N LEU A 226 7.27 7.37 1.53
CA LEU A 226 7.92 7.29 0.24
C LEU A 226 8.71 8.56 -0.05
N VAL A 227 9.82 8.39 -0.75
CA VAL A 227 10.36 9.44 -1.60
C VAL A 227 10.05 9.08 -3.05
N LEU A 228 9.27 9.90 -3.73
CA LEU A 228 8.95 9.78 -5.14
C LEU A 228 9.78 10.80 -5.92
N ARG A 229 10.67 10.34 -6.81
CA ARG A 229 11.51 11.23 -7.62
C ARG A 229 10.90 11.45 -8.99
N PHE A 230 10.39 12.66 -9.20
CA PHE A 230 9.90 13.11 -10.49
C PHE A 230 11.00 13.83 -11.28
N ASP A 231 10.79 14.00 -12.58
CA ASP A 231 11.65 14.82 -13.44
C ASP A 231 11.64 16.32 -13.07
N VAL A 232 10.65 16.76 -12.30
CA VAL A 232 10.54 18.13 -11.74
C VAL A 232 11.07 18.28 -10.31
N GLY A 233 11.41 17.18 -9.63
CA GLY A 233 11.91 17.19 -8.25
C GLY A 233 11.46 15.99 -7.41
N ASP A 234 11.91 15.97 -6.15
CA ASP A 234 11.56 14.91 -5.19
C ASP A 234 10.29 15.31 -4.40
N LEU A 235 9.39 14.35 -4.21
CA LEU A 235 8.24 14.43 -3.32
C LEU A 235 8.46 13.47 -2.15
N VAL A 236 8.41 13.99 -0.93
CA VAL A 236 8.41 13.20 0.29
C VAL A 236 6.99 13.16 0.82
N ILE A 237 6.46 11.95 1.02
CA ILE A 237 5.17 11.76 1.67
C ILE A 237 5.26 10.59 2.65
N GLY A 238 4.73 10.75 3.84
CA GLY A 238 4.68 9.69 4.84
C GLY A 238 3.82 10.06 6.02
N THR A 239 3.88 9.23 7.05
CA THR A 239 3.16 9.43 8.30
C THR A 239 4.13 9.35 9.48
N LEU A 240 3.82 10.09 10.54
CA LEU A 240 4.51 10.03 11.81
C LEU A 240 3.48 10.23 12.92
N GLY A 241 3.17 9.17 13.67
CA GLY A 241 1.99 9.12 14.51
C GLY A 241 0.73 9.37 13.69
N ASP A 242 -0.15 10.27 14.16
CA ASP A 242 -1.40 10.57 13.44
C ASP A 242 -1.26 11.74 12.44
N GLU A 243 -0.03 12.13 12.11
CA GLU A 243 0.26 13.31 11.28
C GLU A 243 0.82 12.94 9.91
N TRP A 244 0.31 13.62 8.88
CA TRP A 244 0.88 13.59 7.55
C TRP A 244 2.18 14.39 7.50
N VAL A 245 3.21 13.81 6.88
CA VAL A 245 4.44 14.52 6.52
C VAL A 245 4.47 14.62 5.01
N LEU A 246 4.41 15.85 4.49
CA LEU A 246 4.37 16.15 3.07
C LEU A 246 5.35 17.28 2.74
N ALA A 247 6.25 17.04 1.79
CA ALA A 247 7.24 18.05 1.39
C ALA A 247 7.71 17.87 -0.05
N ALA A 248 7.96 19.00 -0.72
CA ALA A 248 8.74 19.03 -1.95
C ALA A 248 10.24 19.19 -1.60
N GLY A 249 11.09 18.36 -2.21
CA GLY A 249 12.53 18.35 -2.00
C GLY A 249 12.99 17.31 -0.98
N PRO A 250 14.00 17.62 -0.13
CA PRO A 250 14.57 16.64 0.78
C PRO A 250 13.63 16.29 1.94
N VAL A 251 13.89 15.16 2.60
CA VAL A 251 13.21 14.77 3.84
C VAL A 251 13.30 15.91 4.86
N PRO A 252 12.17 16.37 5.44
CA PRO A 252 12.18 17.46 6.40
C PRO A 252 13.09 17.15 7.60
N ALA A 253 13.94 18.11 7.98
CA ALA A 253 14.92 17.92 9.05
C ALA A 253 14.29 17.55 10.40
N ALA A 254 13.03 17.92 10.62
CA ALA A 254 12.28 17.60 11.83
C ALA A 254 11.96 16.09 11.96
N VAL A 255 11.78 15.38 10.85
CA VAL A 255 11.40 13.96 10.84
C VAL A 255 12.57 13.04 10.46
N ALA A 256 13.62 13.59 9.86
CA ALA A 256 14.80 12.83 9.43
C ALA A 256 15.41 11.92 10.52
N PRO A 257 15.45 12.28 11.82
CA PRO A 257 15.95 11.37 12.86
C PRO A 257 15.07 10.14 13.10
N CYS A 258 13.79 10.20 12.74
CA CYS A 258 12.80 9.14 12.96
C CYS A 258 12.70 8.17 11.78
N TRP A 259 13.30 8.51 10.64
CA TRP A 259 13.10 7.85 9.37
C TRP A 259 14.41 7.34 8.76
N THR A 260 14.33 6.14 8.19
CA THR A 260 15.38 5.55 7.36
C THR A 260 14.90 5.51 5.92
N VAL A 261 15.56 6.27 5.04
CA VAL A 261 15.30 6.20 3.60
C VAL A 261 16.12 5.06 3.01
N HIS A 262 15.44 4.11 2.38
CA HIS A 262 16.08 3.00 1.68
C HIS A 262 16.78 3.52 0.41
N PRO A 263 17.74 2.76 -0.15
CA PRO A 263 18.31 3.10 -1.45
C PRO A 263 17.23 3.28 -2.51
N PHE A 264 17.45 4.22 -3.43
CA PHE A 264 16.61 4.35 -4.61
C PHE A 264 16.68 3.09 -5.45
N ILE A 265 15.55 2.74 -6.07
CA ILE A 265 15.39 1.48 -6.81
C ILE A 265 16.43 1.34 -7.92
N ARG A 266 16.74 2.43 -8.62
CA ARG A 266 17.75 2.39 -9.69
C ARG A 266 19.20 2.46 -9.19
N ASP A 267 19.42 2.88 -7.95
CA ASP A 267 20.75 2.88 -7.33
C ASP A 267 21.16 1.47 -6.83
N ALA A 268 20.21 0.56 -6.63
CA ALA A 268 20.49 -0.82 -6.22
C ALA A 268 21.07 -1.71 -7.34
N ALA A 269 21.05 -1.24 -8.59
CA ALA A 269 21.47 -2.00 -9.78
C ALA A 269 22.80 -1.49 -10.41
N ARG A 270 23.58 -0.67 -9.69
CA ARG A 270 24.87 -0.14 -10.16
C ARG A 270 26.06 -0.57 -9.29
#